data_AF-A0A239FWJ3-F1
#
_entry.id   AF-A0A239FWJ3-F1
#
_cell.length_a   1.000
_cell.length_b   1.000
_cell.length_c   1.000
_cell.angle_alpha   90.00
_cell.angle_beta   90.00
_cell.angle_gamma   90.00
#
_symmetry.space_group_name_H-M   'P 1'
#
loop_
_entity.id
_entity.type
_entity.pdbx_description
1 polymer ?
#
loop_
_entity_poly.entity_id
_entity_poly.type
_entity_poly.pdbx_seq_one_letter_code
_entity_poly.pdbx_strand_id
1 'polypeptide(L)'
;MEYKVNLIWSDSAACNELRLVLRNALTRIKVLPCWQEQSMSRVGGGIITVNEHIICSINNSPGISDEELAERIVSYHKYPKFRKAPKITSSVFMACVIALFPKCPFCFAAYIGVLGIAGLEAVPYFKWIVYFSIFMQIVLFGLFFYRAHKSKNYLPIYFIIPGCLALLLGKFFINSVMLIAIGLLLLIVASILNVRLLPLYVKRGLASRKSRGKIREIV
;
A
#
# COMPACT_ATOMS: atom_id res chain seq x y z
N MET A 1 -12.62 -21.22 -4.38
CA MET A 1 -11.81 -21.05 -5.60
C MET A 1 -12.70 -20.39 -6.62
N GLU A 2 -12.36 -19.19 -7.08
CA GLU A 2 -13.13 -18.50 -8.11
C GLU A 2 -12.68 -19.01 -9.48
N TYR A 3 -13.63 -19.44 -10.31
CA TYR A 3 -13.36 -19.90 -11.67
C TYR A 3 -13.71 -18.78 -12.63
N LYS A 4 -12.74 -18.32 -13.42
CA LYS A 4 -12.98 -17.31 -14.45
C LYS A 4 -13.24 -18.01 -15.77
N VAL A 5 -14.47 -17.90 -16.24
CA VAL A 5 -14.86 -18.38 -17.58
C VAL A 5 -14.92 -17.15 -18.47
N ASN A 6 -14.25 -17.17 -19.62
CA ASN A 6 -14.39 -16.13 -20.63
C ASN A 6 -14.92 -16.81 -21.89
N LEU A 7 -16.04 -16.32 -22.41
CA LEU A 7 -16.57 -16.78 -23.68
C LEU A 7 -16.52 -15.64 -24.66
N ILE A 8 -15.98 -15.94 -25.83
CA ILE A 8 -15.82 -15.02 -26.94
C ILE A 8 -16.73 -15.54 -28.03
N TRP A 9 -17.69 -14.73 -28.48
CA TRP A 9 -18.68 -15.11 -29.48
C TRP A 9 -18.84 -14.04 -30.56
N SER A 10 -19.43 -14.46 -31.68
CA SER A 10 -19.87 -13.62 -32.81
C SER A 10 -21.39 -13.42 -32.74
N ASP A 11 -21.91 -12.25 -33.15
CA ASP A 11 -23.33 -11.85 -33.06
C ASP A 11 -24.25 -12.57 -34.08
N SER A 12 -24.11 -13.90 -34.22
CA SER A 12 -24.99 -14.73 -35.03
C SER A 12 -26.18 -15.23 -34.22
N ALA A 13 -27.36 -15.31 -34.84
CA ALA A 13 -28.59 -15.84 -34.21
C ALA A 13 -28.41 -17.26 -33.64
N ALA A 14 -27.56 -18.08 -34.27
CA ALA A 14 -27.23 -19.42 -33.78
C ALA A 14 -26.48 -19.42 -32.43
N CYS A 15 -25.75 -18.34 -32.11
CA CYS A 15 -25.05 -18.21 -30.82
C CYS A 15 -26.00 -17.93 -29.65
N ASN A 16 -27.21 -17.39 -29.91
CA ASN A 16 -28.17 -17.08 -28.84
C ASN A 16 -28.79 -18.35 -28.24
N GLU A 17 -29.13 -19.34 -29.07
CA GLU A 17 -29.60 -20.67 -28.64
C GLU A 17 -28.56 -21.36 -27.76
N LEU A 18 -27.31 -21.40 -28.22
CA LEU A 18 -26.19 -22.04 -27.53
C LEU A 18 -25.86 -21.35 -26.19
N ARG A 19 -26.00 -20.02 -26.16
CA ARG A 19 -25.85 -19.23 -24.93
C ARG A 19 -26.91 -19.57 -23.88
N LEU A 20 -28.15 -19.84 -24.30
CA LEU A 20 -29.22 -20.27 -23.38
C LEU A 20 -28.98 -21.68 -22.84
N VAL A 21 -28.57 -22.62 -23.70
CA VAL A 21 -28.24 -24.00 -23.28
C VAL A 21 -27.08 -24.00 -22.28
N LEU A 22 -26.01 -23.25 -22.57
CA LEU A 22 -24.85 -23.16 -21.68
C LEU A 22 -25.21 -22.49 -20.35
N ARG A 23 -26.04 -21.45 -20.36
CA ARG A 23 -26.52 -20.80 -19.14
C ARG A 23 -27.33 -21.76 -18.28
N ASN A 24 -28.21 -22.57 -18.89
CA ASN A 24 -28.99 -23.59 -18.19
C ASN A 24 -28.12 -24.74 -17.65
N ALA A 25 -27.06 -25.13 -18.38
CA ALA A 25 -26.12 -26.13 -17.89
C ALA A 25 -25.31 -25.61 -16.69
N LEU A 26 -24.80 -24.37 -16.75
CA LEU A 26 -24.00 -23.78 -15.68
C LEU A 26 -24.80 -23.50 -14.41
N THR A 27 -26.07 -23.11 -14.52
CA THR A 27 -26.94 -22.92 -13.33
C THR A 27 -27.17 -24.22 -12.57
N ARG A 28 -27.17 -25.39 -13.25
CA ARG A 28 -27.27 -26.71 -12.59
C ARG A 28 -26.06 -27.04 -11.72
N ILE A 29 -24.87 -26.51 -12.04
CA ILE A 29 -23.62 -26.84 -11.32
C ILE A 29 -23.46 -25.98 -10.04
N LYS A 30 -24.38 -25.06 -9.73
CA LYS A 30 -24.31 -24.13 -8.56
C LYS A 30 -23.00 -23.34 -8.46
N VAL A 31 -22.26 -23.19 -9.55
CA VAL A 31 -21.07 -22.34 -9.61
C VAL A 31 -21.56 -20.93 -9.91
N LEU A 32 -21.60 -20.06 -8.90
CA LEU A 32 -21.85 -18.63 -9.06
C LEU A 32 -20.71 -18.02 -9.89
N PRO A 33 -20.94 -17.59 -11.14
CA PRO A 33 -19.82 -17.22 -12.00
C PRO A 33 -19.65 -15.70 -11.96
N CYS A 34 -18.44 -15.24 -11.63
CA CYS A 34 -17.94 -13.96 -12.11
C CYS A 34 -17.68 -14.12 -13.61
N TRP A 35 -18.76 -14.07 -14.40
CA TRP A 35 -18.67 -14.32 -15.82
C TRP A 35 -18.44 -13.04 -16.61
N GLN A 36 -17.49 -13.09 -17.55
CA GLN A 36 -17.13 -11.95 -18.39
C GLN A 36 -17.36 -12.31 -19.85
N GLU A 37 -18.35 -11.66 -20.46
CA GLU A 37 -18.63 -11.77 -21.89
C GLU A 37 -17.77 -10.77 -22.66
N GLN A 38 -17.16 -11.23 -23.75
CA GLN A 38 -16.42 -10.36 -24.65
C GLN A 38 -16.88 -10.63 -26.08
N SER A 39 -17.71 -9.73 -26.62
CA SER A 39 -18.13 -9.78 -28.03
C SER A 39 -16.97 -9.39 -28.92
N MET A 40 -16.66 -10.21 -29.92
CA MET A 40 -15.69 -9.89 -30.96
C MET A 40 -16.36 -9.96 -32.33
N SER A 41 -16.56 -8.80 -32.96
CA SER A 41 -17.30 -8.63 -34.21
C SER A 41 -16.62 -9.18 -35.47
N ARG A 42 -15.41 -9.76 -35.38
CA ARG A 42 -14.59 -10.13 -36.55
C ARG A 42 -14.24 -11.60 -36.68
N VAL A 43 -14.57 -12.45 -35.71
CA VAL A 43 -14.25 -13.88 -35.78
C VAL A 43 -15.56 -14.64 -35.99
N GLY A 44 -15.69 -15.35 -37.11
CA GLY A 44 -16.84 -16.21 -37.38
C GLY A 44 -16.75 -17.48 -36.55
N GLY A 45 -16.85 -17.36 -35.23
CA GLY A 45 -16.62 -18.44 -34.29
C GLY A 45 -16.72 -18.10 -32.81
N GLY A 46 -17.08 -19.10 -32.01
CA GLY A 46 -17.07 -19.02 -30.56
C GLY A 46 -15.92 -19.80 -29.93
N ILE A 47 -15.19 -19.20 -28.98
CA ILE A 47 -14.16 -19.88 -28.17
C ILE A 47 -14.59 -19.85 -26.71
N ILE A 48 -14.60 -21.02 -26.08
CA ILE A 48 -14.91 -21.18 -24.67
C ILE A 48 -13.61 -21.42 -23.90
N THR A 49 -13.25 -20.48 -23.02
CA THR A 49 -12.07 -20.62 -22.15
C THR A 49 -12.46 -20.68 -20.68
N VAL A 50 -11.83 -21.58 -19.94
CA VAL A 50 -11.98 -21.69 -18.47
C VAL A 50 -10.60 -21.63 -17.85
N ASN A 51 -10.36 -20.63 -16.99
CA ASN A 51 -9.05 -20.37 -16.39
C ASN A 51 -7.91 -20.36 -17.43
N GLU A 52 -8.13 -19.64 -18.54
CA GLU A 52 -7.18 -19.48 -19.66
C GLU A 52 -6.92 -20.73 -20.50
N HIS A 53 -7.56 -21.86 -20.21
CA HIS A 53 -7.53 -23.04 -21.07
C HIS A 53 -8.69 -23.05 -22.06
N ILE A 54 -8.38 -23.18 -23.35
CA ILE A 54 -9.38 -23.33 -24.43
C ILE A 54 -9.96 -24.74 -24.35
N ILE A 55 -11.25 -24.84 -24.04
CA ILE A 55 -11.95 -26.13 -23.96
C ILE A 55 -12.49 -26.51 -25.33
N CYS A 56 -13.11 -25.57 -26.04
CA CYS A 56 -13.71 -25.81 -27.35
C CYS A 56 -13.58 -24.58 -28.26
N SER A 57 -13.32 -24.84 -29.54
CA SER A 57 -13.38 -23.87 -30.64
C SER A 57 -14.47 -24.34 -31.61
N ILE A 58 -15.51 -23.53 -31.79
CA ILE A 58 -16.74 -23.91 -32.51
C ILE A 58 -16.55 -23.92 -34.04
N ASN A 59 -15.39 -23.51 -34.54
CA ASN A 59 -15.20 -23.28 -35.97
C ASN A 59 -15.01 -24.53 -36.84
N ASN A 60 -14.93 -25.73 -36.26
CA ASN A 60 -14.50 -26.89 -37.05
C ASN A 60 -15.02 -28.25 -36.58
N SER A 61 -16.16 -28.35 -35.87
CA SER A 61 -16.75 -29.64 -35.53
C SER A 61 -18.21 -29.75 -35.97
N PRO A 62 -18.47 -30.16 -37.22
CA PRO A 62 -19.79 -30.63 -37.60
C PRO A 62 -20.08 -31.97 -36.91
N GLY A 63 -21.04 -31.99 -35.98
CA GLY A 63 -21.67 -33.23 -35.51
C GLY A 63 -21.44 -33.65 -34.04
N ILE A 64 -20.86 -32.81 -33.19
CA ILE A 64 -20.78 -33.12 -31.75
C ILE A 64 -22.12 -32.79 -31.10
N SER A 65 -22.77 -33.80 -30.51
CA SER A 65 -24.03 -33.64 -29.78
C SER A 65 -23.84 -32.84 -28.49
N ASP A 66 -24.82 -32.02 -28.12
CA ASP A 66 -24.77 -31.16 -26.92
C ASP A 66 -24.51 -31.94 -25.62
N GLU A 67 -24.92 -33.21 -25.56
CA GLU A 67 -24.68 -34.12 -24.44
C GLU A 67 -23.20 -34.52 -24.30
N GLU A 68 -22.52 -34.81 -25.42
CA GLU A 68 -21.10 -35.19 -25.40
C GLU A 68 -20.21 -34.01 -24.96
N LEU A 69 -20.60 -32.78 -25.30
CA LEU A 69 -19.91 -31.57 -24.86
C LEU A 69 -20.04 -31.37 -23.35
N ALA A 70 -21.24 -31.59 -22.80
CA ALA A 70 -21.48 -31.48 -21.36
C ALA A 70 -20.67 -32.52 -20.57
N GLU A 71 -20.57 -33.75 -21.06
CA GLU A 71 -19.84 -34.82 -20.38
C GLU A 71 -18.32 -34.55 -20.34
N ARG A 72 -17.75 -34.02 -21.44
CA ARG A 72 -16.33 -33.61 -21.46
C ARG A 72 -16.03 -32.53 -20.42
N ILE A 73 -16.87 -31.51 -20.31
CA ILE A 73 -16.70 -30.42 -19.33
C ILE A 73 -16.75 -30.95 -17.89
N VAL A 74 -17.68 -31.87 -17.61
CA VAL A 74 -17.79 -32.49 -16.28
C VAL A 74 -16.55 -33.35 -15.96
N SER A 75 -15.99 -34.06 -16.95
CA SER A 75 -14.78 -34.87 -16.73
C SER A 75 -13.56 -34.04 -16.33
N TYR A 76 -13.43 -32.82 -16.88
CA TYR A 76 -12.34 -31.90 -16.54
C TYR A 76 -12.42 -31.41 -15.08
N HIS A 77 -13.61 -31.41 -14.48
CA HIS A 77 -13.80 -30.93 -13.11
C HIS A 77 -13.34 -31.94 -12.04
N LYS A 78 -13.07 -33.20 -12.41
CA LYS A 78 -12.85 -34.31 -11.46
C LYS A 78 -11.39 -34.50 -11.00
N TYR A 79 -10.45 -33.66 -11.42
CA TYR A 79 -9.05 -33.78 -11.01
C TYR A 79 -8.66 -32.70 -9.98
N PRO A 80 -8.75 -32.97 -8.66
CA PRO A 80 -8.11 -32.12 -7.67
C PRO A 80 -6.59 -32.28 -7.79
N LYS A 81 -5.93 -31.31 -8.43
CA LYS A 81 -4.46 -31.22 -8.49
C LYS A 81 -3.89 -31.18 -7.07
N PHE A 82 -3.35 -32.30 -6.61
CA PHE A 82 -2.51 -32.38 -5.42
C PHE A 82 -1.31 -31.43 -5.58
N ARG A 83 -1.31 -30.35 -4.80
CA ARG A 83 -0.17 -29.43 -4.71
C ARG A 83 0.98 -30.14 -3.98
N LYS A 84 2.10 -30.31 -4.68
CA LYS A 84 3.38 -30.71 -4.07
C LYS A 84 3.77 -29.69 -2.99
N ALA A 85 4.26 -30.18 -1.86
CA ALA A 85 4.70 -29.34 -0.74
C ALA A 85 5.73 -28.28 -1.21
N PRO A 86 5.53 -27.00 -0.89
CA PRO A 86 6.44 -25.95 -1.34
C PRO A 86 7.78 -26.08 -0.59
N LYS A 87 8.87 -26.19 -1.35
CA LYS A 87 10.21 -25.96 -0.80
C LYS A 87 10.26 -24.53 -0.28
N ILE A 88 10.57 -24.37 1.00
CA ILE A 88 10.76 -23.06 1.65
C ILE A 88 11.98 -22.43 0.99
N THR A 89 11.70 -21.65 -0.06
CA THR A 89 12.65 -20.86 -0.81
C THR A 89 12.80 -19.51 -0.11
N SER A 90 13.89 -18.80 -0.36
CA SER A 90 14.21 -17.44 0.13
C SER A 90 13.00 -16.46 0.12
N SER A 91 12.00 -16.71 -0.72
CA SER A 91 10.72 -16.01 -0.77
C SER A 91 9.95 -15.99 0.56
N VAL A 92 9.99 -17.06 1.36
CA VAL A 92 9.25 -17.13 2.64
C VAL A 92 9.92 -16.27 3.71
N PHE A 93 11.25 -16.20 3.72
CA PHE A 93 11.99 -15.32 4.63
C PHE A 93 11.70 -13.86 4.31
N MET A 94 11.71 -13.47 3.03
CA MET A 94 11.31 -12.12 2.62
C MET A 94 9.85 -11.82 2.93
N ALA A 95 8.94 -12.78 2.73
CA ALA A 95 7.54 -12.61 3.11
C ALA A 95 7.36 -12.44 4.62
N CYS A 96 8.19 -13.11 5.44
CA CYS A 96 8.16 -12.98 6.89
C CYS A 96 8.72 -11.63 7.36
N VAL A 97 9.81 -11.15 6.74
CA VAL A 97 10.34 -9.80 6.98
C VAL A 97 9.28 -8.75 6.61
N ILE A 98 8.64 -8.88 5.44
CA ILE A 98 7.57 -7.96 5.00
C ILE A 98 6.32 -8.05 5.90
N ALA A 99 6.01 -9.23 6.44
CA ALA A 99 4.89 -9.41 7.38
C ALA A 99 5.18 -8.81 8.77
N LEU A 100 6.46 -8.83 9.19
CA LEU A 100 6.94 -8.17 10.41
C LEU A 100 7.17 -6.67 10.21
N PHE A 101 7.30 -6.20 8.96
CA PHE A 101 7.31 -4.79 8.67
C PHE A 101 5.98 -4.19 9.11
N PRO A 102 5.96 -3.31 10.12
CA PRO A 102 4.74 -2.77 10.65
C PRO A 102 4.03 -2.01 9.53
N LYS A 103 2.87 -2.49 9.11
CA LYS A 103 2.00 -1.81 8.11
C LYS A 103 1.58 -0.41 8.55
N CYS A 104 1.82 -0.08 9.82
CA CYS A 104 1.42 1.15 10.47
C CYS A 104 2.66 2.00 10.83
N PRO A 105 2.76 3.27 10.36
CA PRO A 105 3.92 4.13 10.63
C PRO A 105 4.13 4.41 12.12
N PHE A 106 3.04 4.36 12.91
CA PHE A 106 3.09 4.49 14.36
C PHE A 106 3.78 3.27 15.03
N CYS A 107 3.54 2.09 14.48
CA CYS A 107 4.12 0.82 14.94
C CYS A 107 5.62 0.80 14.62
N PHE A 108 6.05 1.45 13.53
CA PHE A 108 7.46 1.63 13.21
C PHE A 108 8.16 2.51 14.26
N ALA A 109 7.53 3.61 14.66
CA ALA A 109 8.05 4.47 15.72
C ALA A 109 8.12 3.75 17.07
N ALA A 110 7.10 2.97 17.43
CA ALA A 110 7.10 2.16 18.65
C ALA A 110 8.19 1.08 18.61
N TYR A 111 8.34 0.38 17.48
CA TYR A 111 9.35 -0.65 17.29
C TYR A 111 10.78 -0.10 17.37
N ILE A 112 11.05 1.04 16.70
CA ILE A 112 12.33 1.74 16.83
C ILE A 112 12.55 2.26 18.24
N GLY A 113 11.50 2.70 18.95
CA GLY A 113 11.60 3.12 20.35
C GLY A 113 12.08 1.97 21.26
N VAL A 114 11.45 0.79 21.13
CA VAL A 114 11.81 -0.40 21.92
C VAL A 114 13.20 -0.92 21.54
N LEU A 115 13.49 -1.04 20.23
CA LEU A 115 14.82 -1.44 19.75
C LEU A 115 15.90 -0.42 20.11
N GLY A 116 15.57 0.87 20.14
CA GLY A 116 16.48 1.92 20.56
C GLY A 116 16.89 1.71 22.00
N ILE A 117 15.92 1.56 22.91
CA ILE A 117 16.19 1.37 24.35
C ILE A 117 16.94 0.06 24.59
N ALA A 118 16.48 -1.06 24.01
CA ALA A 118 17.12 -2.37 24.20
C ALA A 118 18.50 -2.48 23.53
N GLY A 119 18.69 -1.86 22.37
CA GLY A 119 19.95 -1.87 21.64
C GLY A 119 21.02 -0.96 22.26
N LEU A 120 20.62 0.08 22.99
CA LEU A 120 21.53 1.00 23.67
C LEU A 120 22.32 0.36 24.81
N GLU A 121 21.81 -0.71 25.43
CA GLU A 121 22.54 -1.44 26.48
C GLU A 121 23.48 -2.51 25.91
N ALA A 122 23.15 -3.09 24.76
CA ALA A 122 23.91 -4.19 24.17
C ALA A 122 25.12 -3.73 23.35
N VAL A 123 25.15 -2.47 22.88
CA VAL A 123 26.24 -1.96 22.05
C VAL A 123 27.23 -1.21 22.94
N PRO A 124 28.46 -1.72 23.15
CA PRO A 124 29.49 -0.99 23.89
C PRO A 124 29.70 0.37 23.21
N TYR A 125 29.48 1.44 23.98
CA TYR A 125 29.40 2.84 23.53
C TYR A 125 30.46 3.19 22.48
N PHE A 126 30.09 3.15 21.20
CA PHE A 126 30.94 3.66 20.14
C PHE A 126 30.91 5.19 20.20
N LYS A 127 32.09 5.81 20.34
CA LYS A 127 32.28 7.27 20.30
C LYS A 127 31.58 7.93 19.09
N TRP A 128 31.36 7.18 18.01
CA TRP A 128 30.71 7.65 16.80
C TRP A 128 29.21 7.97 16.94
N ILE A 129 28.50 7.31 17.87
CA ILE A 129 27.06 7.55 18.12
C ILE A 129 26.81 9.00 18.57
N VAL A 130 27.75 9.58 19.33
CA VAL A 130 27.65 10.96 19.80
C VAL A 130 27.63 11.94 18.63
N TYR A 131 28.59 11.79 17.71
CA TYR A 131 28.66 12.64 16.51
C TYR A 131 27.43 12.45 15.62
N PHE A 132 26.94 11.22 15.50
CA PHE A 132 25.72 10.94 14.74
C PHE A 132 24.48 11.59 15.36
N SER A 133 24.33 11.55 16.69
CA SER A 133 23.23 12.20 17.41
C SER A 133 23.26 13.71 17.23
N ILE A 134 24.44 14.33 17.35
CA ILE A 134 24.62 15.77 17.14
C ILE A 134 24.28 16.13 15.69
N PHE A 135 24.76 15.34 14.72
CA PHE A 135 24.46 15.54 13.30
C PHE A 135 22.95 15.49 13.03
N MET A 136 22.25 14.47 13.56
CA MET A 136 20.80 14.36 13.41
C MET A 136 20.04 15.55 14.04
N GLN A 137 20.49 16.05 15.19
CA GLN A 137 19.90 17.25 15.79
C GLN A 137 20.13 18.50 14.95
N ILE A 138 21.30 18.66 14.34
CA ILE A 138 21.58 19.77 13.41
C ILE A 138 20.66 19.69 12.19
N VAL A 139 20.50 18.51 11.59
CA VAL A 139 19.58 18.31 10.45
C VAL A 139 18.14 18.64 10.86
N LEU A 140 17.70 18.15 12.01
CA LEU A 140 16.36 18.43 12.53
C LEU A 140 16.17 19.94 12.74
N PHE A 141 17.14 20.60 13.37
CA PHE A 141 17.13 22.05 13.58
C PHE A 141 17.08 22.81 12.25
N GLY A 142 17.86 22.40 11.25
CA GLY A 142 17.85 23.00 9.91
C GLY A 142 16.49 22.87 9.21
N LEU A 143 15.84 21.71 9.32
CA LEU A 143 14.49 21.49 8.78
C LEU A 143 13.44 22.38 9.47
N PHE A 144 13.53 22.53 10.79
CA PHE A 144 12.66 23.44 11.55
C PHE A 144 12.92 24.91 11.22
N PHE A 145 14.18 25.30 11.09
CA PHE A 145 14.57 26.66 10.73
C PHE A 145 14.07 27.03 9.33
N TYR A 146 14.25 26.14 8.35
CA TYR A 146 13.72 26.32 6.99
C TYR A 146 12.20 26.50 6.98
N ARG A 147 11.47 25.68 7.75
CA ARG A 147 10.01 25.80 7.90
C ARG A 147 9.59 27.09 8.63
N ALA A 148 10.31 27.47 9.68
CA ALA A 148 10.03 28.67 10.45
C ALA A 148 10.21 29.93 9.59
N HIS A 149 11.29 30.00 8.81
CA HIS A 149 11.55 31.10 7.89
C HIS A 149 10.41 31.28 6.89
N LYS A 150 9.89 30.17 6.33
CA LYS A 150 8.77 30.21 5.38
C LYS A 150 7.44 30.63 6.03
N SER A 151 7.22 30.27 7.30
CA SER A 151 5.97 30.53 8.03
C SER A 151 5.96 31.83 8.83
N LYS A 152 7.12 32.52 8.97
CA LYS A 152 7.34 33.69 9.85
C LYS A 152 6.95 33.46 11.31
N ASN A 153 6.83 32.20 11.74
CA ASN A 153 6.48 31.83 13.10
C ASN A 153 7.70 31.20 13.78
N TYR A 154 8.33 31.95 14.67
CA TYR A 154 9.52 31.52 15.40
C TYR A 154 9.19 30.84 16.75
N LEU A 155 7.92 30.79 17.14
CA LEU A 155 7.45 30.17 18.38
C LEU A 155 8.01 28.75 18.62
N PRO A 156 7.95 27.81 17.66
CA PRO A 156 8.50 26.46 17.86
C PRO A 156 10.01 26.46 18.10
N ILE A 157 10.76 27.42 17.54
CA ILE A 157 12.22 27.49 17.70
C ILE A 157 12.60 27.75 19.16
N TYR A 158 11.85 28.63 19.85
CA TYR A 158 12.09 28.92 21.26
C TYR A 158 11.94 27.70 22.18
N PHE A 159 11.18 26.67 21.78
CA PHE A 159 11.06 25.43 22.53
C PHE A 159 12.06 24.36 22.07
N ILE A 160 12.40 24.32 20.79
CA ILE A 160 13.34 23.33 20.22
C ILE A 160 14.76 23.56 20.71
N ILE A 161 15.24 24.81 20.71
CA ILE A 161 16.61 25.12 21.15
C ILE A 161 16.87 24.63 22.58
N PRO A 162 16.09 25.05 23.60
CA PRO A 162 16.29 24.57 24.96
C PRO A 162 15.99 23.08 25.12
N GLY A 163 15.05 22.51 24.36
CA GLY A 163 14.77 21.07 24.39
C GLY A 163 15.95 20.21 23.92
N CYS A 164 16.56 20.57 22.78
CA CYS A 164 17.75 19.91 22.27
C CYS A 164 18.95 20.09 23.21
N LEU A 165 19.13 21.31 23.74
CA LEU A 165 20.22 21.60 24.68
C LEU A 165 20.07 20.81 25.98
N ALA A 166 18.87 20.74 26.55
CA ALA A 166 18.58 19.95 27.74
C ALA A 166 18.79 18.45 27.53
N LEU A 167 18.44 17.90 26.35
CA LEU A 167 18.74 16.50 26.02
C LEU A 167 20.24 16.22 25.93
N LEU A 168 21.00 17.09 25.26
CA LEU A 168 22.45 16.94 25.12
C LEU A 168 23.15 17.06 26.47
N LEU A 169 22.83 18.09 27.26
CA LEU A 169 23.38 18.28 28.61
C LEU A 169 22.99 17.13 29.54
N GLY A 170 21.71 16.72 29.48
CA GLY A 170 21.17 15.65 30.31
C GLY A 170 21.81 14.31 30.02
N LYS A 171 22.10 13.99 28.76
CA LYS A 171 22.70 12.70 28.38
C LYS A 171 24.22 12.68 28.51
N PHE A 172 24.93 13.76 28.14
CA PHE A 172 26.39 13.74 28.03
C PHE A 172 27.14 14.34 29.21
N PHE A 173 26.60 15.37 29.87
CA PHE A 173 27.33 16.09 30.91
C PHE A 173 26.84 15.72 32.32
N ILE A 174 25.52 15.69 32.52
CA ILE A 174 24.92 15.58 33.85
C ILE A 174 24.41 14.16 34.13
N ASN A 175 24.14 13.37 33.07
CA ASN A 175 23.51 12.04 33.13
C ASN A 175 22.23 12.00 34.01
N SER A 176 21.45 13.08 33.99
CA SER A 176 20.22 13.22 34.80
C SER A 176 18.98 12.87 33.98
N VAL A 177 18.25 11.85 34.44
CA VAL A 177 16.99 11.40 33.84
C VAL A 177 15.96 12.53 33.80
N MET A 178 15.90 13.37 34.83
CA MET A 178 14.97 14.48 34.92
C MET A 178 15.21 15.52 33.82
N LEU A 179 16.48 15.83 33.53
CA LEU A 179 16.83 16.81 32.50
C LEU A 179 16.51 16.29 31.09
N ILE A 180 16.72 14.99 30.87
CA ILE A 180 16.33 14.30 29.63
C ILE A 180 14.79 14.34 29.47
N ALA A 181 14.04 14.05 30.53
CA ALA A 181 12.58 14.07 30.52
C ALA A 181 12.02 15.47 30.21
N ILE A 182 12.59 16.52 30.82
CA ILE A 182 12.23 17.92 30.54
C ILE A 182 12.53 18.26 29.07
N GLY A 183 13.73 17.92 28.58
CA GLY A 183 14.10 18.15 27.18
C GLY A 183 13.15 17.46 26.19
N LEU A 184 12.76 16.22 26.48
CA LEU A 184 11.79 15.47 25.70
C LEU A 184 10.41 16.13 25.71
N LEU A 185 9.92 16.56 26.87
CA LEU A 185 8.63 17.22 27.02
C LEU A 185 8.59 18.54 26.24
N LEU A 186 9.67 19.32 26.27
CA LEU A 186 9.82 20.54 25.46
C LEU A 186 9.73 20.25 23.95
N LEU A 187 10.39 19.18 23.47
CA LEU A 187 10.32 18.80 22.06
C LEU A 187 8.92 18.33 21.64
N ILE A 188 8.21 17.61 22.52
CA ILE A 188 6.81 17.22 22.27
C ILE A 188 5.92 18.45 22.16
N VAL A 189 6.04 19.39 23.10
CA VAL A 189 5.30 20.66 23.07
C VAL A 189 5.61 21.45 21.79
N ALA A 190 6.88 21.54 21.40
CA ALA A 190 7.29 22.17 20.15
C ALA A 190 6.68 21.51 18.90
N SER A 191 6.60 20.17 18.89
CA SER A 191 5.98 19.40 17.80
C SER A 191 4.48 19.69 17.69
N ILE A 192 3.76 19.70 18.82
CA ILE A 192 2.33 20.03 18.87
C ILE A 192 2.09 21.46 18.39
N LEU A 193 2.90 22.42 18.84
CA LEU A 193 2.87 23.81 18.37
C LEU A 193 3.07 23.88 16.86
N ASN A 194 4.03 23.14 16.31
CA ASN A 194 4.29 23.12 14.87
C ASN A 194 3.09 22.58 14.06
N VAL A 195 2.45 21.51 14.54
CA VAL A 195 1.25 20.94 13.88
C VAL A 195 0.09 21.93 13.91
N ARG A 196 -0.13 22.60 15.04
CA ARG A 196 -1.25 23.55 15.19
C ARG A 196 -1.08 24.82 14.35
N LEU A 197 0.15 25.21 14.00
CA LEU A 197 0.45 26.40 13.21
C LEU A 197 0.36 26.17 11.69
N LEU A 198 0.40 24.93 11.21
CA LEU A 198 0.22 24.57 9.80
C LEU A 198 -1.09 25.07 9.15
N PRO A 199 -2.29 24.90 9.75
CA PRO A 199 -3.54 25.33 9.11
C PRO A 199 -3.63 26.86 8.93
N LEU A 200 -3.01 27.63 9.82
CA LEU A 200 -2.96 29.10 9.71
C LEU A 200 -2.08 29.55 8.54
N TYR A 201 -0.99 28.83 8.28
CA TYR A 201 -0.11 29.10 7.16
C TYR A 201 -0.80 28.84 5.81
N VAL A 202 -1.50 27.70 5.68
CA VAL A 202 -2.21 27.34 4.45
C VAL A 202 -3.29 28.37 4.10
N LYS A 203 -4.06 28.84 5.09
CA LYS A 203 -5.10 29.86 4.87
C LYS A 203 -4.52 31.19 4.32
N ARG A 204 -3.38 31.67 4.84
CA ARG A 204 -2.75 32.90 4.33
C ARG A 204 -2.20 32.73 2.90
N GLY A 205 -1.62 31.57 2.59
CA GLY A 205 -1.11 31.27 1.25
C GLY A 205 -2.23 31.27 0.19
N LEU A 206 -3.39 30.71 0.51
CA LEU A 206 -4.55 30.69 -0.39
C LEU A 206 -5.17 32.09 -0.56
N ALA A 207 -5.24 32.90 0.51
CA ALA A 207 -5.70 34.28 0.41
C ALA A 207 -4.82 35.14 -0.52
N SER A 208 -3.49 34.96 -0.45
CA SER A 208 -2.55 35.67 -1.34
C SER A 208 -2.69 35.23 -2.81
N ARG A 209 -2.93 33.94 -3.09
CA ARG A 209 -3.20 33.47 -4.47
C ARG A 209 -4.51 34.01 -5.03
N LYS A 210 -5.57 34.05 -4.21
CA LYS A 210 -6.87 34.58 -4.64
C LYS A 210 -6.79 36.05 -5.06
N SER A 211 -5.99 36.86 -4.35
CA SER A 211 -5.73 38.26 -4.73
C SER A 211 -4.94 38.40 -6.05
N ARG A 212 -4.04 37.45 -6.36
CA ARG A 212 -3.28 37.46 -7.63
C ARG A 212 -4.08 36.99 -8.83
N GLY A 213 -5.06 36.10 -8.64
CA GLY A 213 -5.99 35.70 -9.71
C GLY A 213 -6.86 36.86 -10.19
N LYS A 214 -7.37 37.67 -9.25
CA LYS A 214 -8.26 38.81 -9.57
C LYS A 214 -7.59 39.93 -10.39
N ILE A 215 -6.26 40.05 -10.34
CA ILE A 215 -5.52 41.06 -11.11
C ILE A 215 -5.35 40.66 -12.59
N ARG A 216 -5.41 39.35 -12.91
CA ARG A 216 -5.29 38.88 -14.31
C ARG A 216 -6.58 38.95 -15.12
N GLU A 217 -7.74 39.16 -14.49
CA GLU A 217 -9.02 39.32 -15.21
C GLU A 217 -9.34 40.79 -15.53
N ILE A 218 -8.52 41.74 -15.08
CA ILE A 218 -8.73 43.18 -15.27
C ILE A 218 -7.83 43.74 -16.39
N VAL A 219 -6.92 42.93 -16.93
CA VAL A 219 -5.99 43.26 -18.03
C VAL A 219 -6.33 42.39 -19.23
#